data_AF-A0A4U6BJE3-F1
#
_entry.id   AF-A0A4U6BJE3-F1
#
_cell.length_a   1.000
_cell.length_b   1.000
_cell.length_c   1.000
_cell.angle_alpha   90.00
_cell.angle_beta   90.00
_cell.angle_gamma   90.00
#
_symmetry.space_group_name_H-M   'P 1'
#
loop_
_entity.id
_entity.type
_entity.pdbx_description
1 polymer ?
#
loop_
_entity_poly.entity_id
_entity_poly.type
_entity_poly.pdbx_seq_one_letter_code
_entity_poly.pdbx_strand_id
1 'polypeptide(L)'
;MSLKSKVTPSLTRRSASTRRKTSAPFATDTRIGAMREAGPHLVSNNVIATSAPQVRSIELSGRALNALKLLAPELTGEIPPRGPWIPPAALLRKITLKRLLVARNCGPQTADEIVRWAASRGVIIQPIFHAGRSLSAMWREIEAKFTAGKLTKIELTEALERSVRRRSTKVPLALQIILLSLLSSSCD
;
A
#
# COMPACT_ATOMS: atom_id res chain seq x y z
N MET A 1 -55.69 -36.14 7.75
CA MET A 1 -55.51 -34.72 8.11
C MET A 1 -54.39 -34.13 7.28
N SER A 2 -54.73 -33.07 6.57
CA SER A 2 -53.88 -32.27 5.68
C SER A 2 -53.00 -31.34 6.50
N LEU A 3 -51.72 -31.18 6.16
CA LEU A 3 -51.02 -29.88 6.28
C LEU A 3 -49.87 -29.83 5.25
N LYS A 4 -50.04 -28.90 4.32
CA LYS A 4 -49.15 -28.51 3.22
C LYS A 4 -48.22 -27.38 3.71
N SER A 5 -46.95 -27.36 3.28
CA SER A 5 -46.26 -26.13 2.87
C SER A 5 -45.07 -26.50 1.96
N LYS A 6 -45.22 -26.33 0.64
CA LYS A 6 -44.82 -25.15 -0.16
C LYS A 6 -43.32 -24.84 -0.13
N VAL A 7 -42.59 -25.59 -0.96
CA VAL A 7 -41.29 -25.23 -1.52
C VAL A 7 -41.49 -24.15 -2.58
N THR A 8 -40.73 -23.06 -2.50
CA THR A 8 -40.63 -22.01 -3.53
C THR A 8 -39.19 -21.95 -4.03
N PRO A 9 -38.94 -22.14 -5.34
CA PRO A 9 -37.67 -21.75 -5.94
C PRO A 9 -37.84 -20.41 -6.68
N SER A 10 -37.05 -19.40 -6.32
CA SER A 10 -36.92 -18.18 -7.12
C SER A 10 -35.59 -18.22 -7.89
N LEU A 11 -35.71 -18.58 -9.16
CA LEU A 11 -34.68 -18.43 -10.18
C LEU A 11 -35.03 -17.17 -10.97
N THR A 12 -34.20 -16.13 -10.94
CA THR A 12 -34.23 -15.12 -12.02
C THR A 12 -32.86 -14.48 -12.21
N ARG A 13 -32.15 -15.09 -13.15
CA ARG A 13 -31.06 -14.53 -13.93
C ARG A 13 -31.60 -13.37 -14.76
N ARG A 14 -31.03 -12.17 -14.66
CA ARG A 14 -31.07 -11.22 -15.78
C ARG A 14 -29.90 -10.24 -15.73
N SER A 15 -28.91 -10.57 -16.56
CA SER A 15 -27.86 -9.70 -17.03
C SER A 15 -28.47 -8.60 -17.93
N ALA A 16 -28.04 -7.35 -17.76
CA ALA A 16 -28.15 -6.35 -18.81
C ALA A 16 -27.02 -5.32 -18.67
N SER A 17 -26.07 -5.44 -19.59
CA SER A 17 -25.05 -4.47 -19.94
C SER A 17 -25.73 -3.29 -20.66
N THR A 18 -25.38 -2.05 -20.33
CA THR A 18 -25.55 -0.92 -21.26
C THR A 18 -24.36 0.02 -21.16
N ARG A 19 -23.40 -0.28 -22.04
CA ARG A 19 -22.30 0.59 -22.47
C ARG A 19 -22.89 1.69 -23.36
N ARG A 20 -22.83 2.95 -22.95
CA ARG A 20 -22.96 4.09 -23.88
C ARG A 20 -21.57 4.62 -24.22
N LYS A 21 -21.14 4.29 -25.44
CA LYS A 21 -20.17 5.05 -26.23
C LYS A 21 -20.93 6.22 -26.84
N THR A 22 -20.40 7.44 -26.72
CA THR A 22 -20.66 8.53 -27.65
C THR A 22 -19.32 9.10 -28.09
N SER A 23 -19.11 8.98 -29.39
CA SER A 23 -18.05 9.54 -30.22
C SER A 23 -18.19 11.05 -30.38
N ALA A 24 -17.04 11.76 -30.30
CA ALA A 24 -16.44 12.84 -31.14
C ALA A 24 -17.33 13.74 -32.05
N PRO A 25 -16.85 14.81 -32.77
CA PRO A 25 -15.47 15.31 -32.98
C PRO A 25 -15.33 16.88 -33.09
N PHE A 26 -14.12 17.36 -33.50
CA PHE A 26 -13.77 18.68 -34.10
C PHE A 26 -13.73 19.93 -33.17
N ALA A 27 -12.85 20.93 -33.32
CA ALA A 27 -11.75 21.23 -34.23
C ALA A 27 -10.83 22.33 -33.62
N THR A 28 -9.63 22.39 -34.17
CA THR A 28 -8.55 23.40 -34.16
C THR A 28 -8.87 24.86 -33.79
N ASP A 29 -7.93 25.52 -33.07
CA ASP A 29 -7.33 26.72 -33.65
C ASP A 29 -5.86 26.92 -33.22
N THR A 30 -5.10 27.46 -34.16
CA THR A 30 -3.66 27.69 -34.20
C THR A 30 -3.40 29.17 -33.96
N ARG A 31 -2.42 29.56 -33.12
CA ARG A 31 -1.65 30.77 -33.45
C ARG A 31 -0.25 30.80 -32.85
N ILE A 32 0.69 30.69 -33.78
CA ILE A 32 2.10 31.06 -33.70
C ILE A 32 2.22 32.59 -33.67
N GLY A 33 3.13 33.10 -32.84
CA GLY A 33 3.60 34.48 -32.87
C GLY A 33 5.01 34.56 -32.28
N ALA A 34 6.02 34.45 -33.15
CA ALA A 34 7.42 34.66 -32.85
C ALA A 34 7.78 36.15 -33.03
N MET A 35 8.68 36.68 -32.21
CA MET A 35 9.73 37.62 -32.67
C MET A 35 10.86 37.75 -31.63
N ARG A 36 12.08 37.90 -32.16
CA ARG A 36 13.43 37.78 -31.57
C ARG A 36 13.93 39.09 -30.96
N GLU A 37 14.97 39.02 -30.12
CA GLU A 37 16.35 39.56 -30.31
C GLU A 37 17.21 39.18 -29.06
N ALA A 38 18.26 38.34 -29.14
CA ALA A 38 19.66 38.55 -29.59
C ALA A 38 20.52 39.46 -28.67
N GLY A 39 21.18 38.95 -27.62
CA GLY A 39 22.64 38.65 -27.54
C GLY A 39 23.35 39.54 -26.48
N PRO A 40 24.59 39.28 -25.98
CA PRO A 40 25.61 38.30 -26.39
C PRO A 40 26.15 37.40 -25.25
N HIS A 41 27.22 36.69 -25.58
CA HIS A 41 27.71 35.40 -25.09
C HIS A 41 29.00 35.55 -24.27
N LEU A 42 29.13 34.92 -23.09
CA LEU A 42 30.43 34.59 -22.46
C LEU A 42 30.38 33.26 -21.67
N VAL A 43 30.93 32.21 -22.29
CA VAL A 43 31.95 31.27 -21.78
C VAL A 43 31.85 30.86 -20.30
N SER A 44 31.31 29.67 -20.03
CA SER A 44 32.06 28.44 -19.64
C SER A 44 32.76 28.51 -18.28
N ASN A 45 32.31 27.66 -17.36
CA ASN A 45 33.19 26.72 -16.66
C ASN A 45 32.36 25.56 -16.08
N ASN A 46 32.47 24.41 -16.75
CA ASN A 46 32.08 23.10 -16.24
C ASN A 46 32.89 22.80 -14.98
N VAL A 47 32.30 23.03 -13.81
CA VAL A 47 32.68 22.29 -12.61
C VAL A 47 31.80 21.04 -12.60
N ILE A 48 32.33 19.96 -13.16
CA ILE A 48 31.79 18.62 -12.90
C ILE A 48 32.11 18.34 -11.44
N ALA A 49 31.25 18.83 -10.55
CA ALA A 49 31.15 18.29 -9.21
C ALA A 49 30.66 16.85 -9.42
N THR A 50 31.56 15.89 -9.28
CA THR A 50 31.22 14.48 -9.11
C THR A 50 30.44 14.38 -7.81
N SER A 51 29.15 14.72 -7.86
CA SER A 51 28.26 14.45 -6.75
C SER A 51 28.14 12.93 -6.68
N ALA A 52 28.71 12.37 -5.63
CA ALA A 52 28.33 11.06 -5.10
C ALA A 52 26.80 10.90 -5.24
N PRO A 53 26.27 9.69 -5.54
CA PRO A 53 24.86 9.50 -5.82
C PRO A 53 24.04 10.13 -4.69
N GLN A 54 23.49 11.32 -4.96
CA GLN A 54 22.59 12.01 -4.06
C GLN A 54 21.37 11.10 -4.03
N VAL A 55 21.25 10.32 -2.96
CA VAL A 55 20.01 9.62 -2.63
C VAL A 55 18.99 10.73 -2.57
N ARG A 56 18.23 10.91 -3.67
CA ARG A 56 17.22 11.96 -3.76
C ARG A 56 16.31 11.72 -2.57
N SER A 57 16.40 12.58 -1.56
CA SER A 57 15.59 12.50 -0.37
C SER A 57 14.16 12.57 -0.86
N ILE A 58 13.43 11.47 -0.75
CA ILE A 58 12.02 11.44 -1.07
C ILE A 58 11.41 12.49 -0.14
N GLU A 59 10.83 13.55 -0.68
CA GLU A 59 10.14 14.54 0.11
C GLU A 59 8.69 14.08 0.31
N LEU A 60 8.16 14.30 1.51
CA LEU A 60 6.75 14.06 1.77
C LEU A 60 5.91 15.21 1.20
N SER A 61 4.83 14.84 0.52
CA SER A 61 3.78 15.75 0.12
C SER A 61 3.13 16.40 1.35
N GLY A 62 2.54 17.59 1.16
CA GLY A 62 1.80 18.27 2.21
C GLY A 62 0.65 17.41 2.78
N ARG A 63 0.03 16.55 1.95
CA ARG A 63 -1.00 15.60 2.40
C ARG A 63 -0.42 14.54 3.33
N ALA A 64 0.71 13.95 2.97
CA ALA A 64 1.37 12.95 3.79
C ALA A 64 1.85 13.55 5.12
N LEU A 65 2.42 14.75 5.10
CA LEU A 65 2.78 15.48 6.32
C LEU A 65 1.55 15.75 7.20
N ASN A 66 0.44 16.20 6.63
CA ASN A 66 -0.78 16.47 7.40
C ASN A 66 -1.36 15.19 8.01
N ALA A 67 -1.34 14.05 7.30
CA ALA A 67 -1.74 12.77 7.86
C ALA A 67 -0.86 12.37 9.06
N LEU A 68 0.46 12.51 8.94
CA LEU A 68 1.40 12.23 10.04
C LEU A 68 1.20 13.18 11.23
N LYS A 69 0.89 14.46 10.98
CA LYS A 69 0.61 15.43 12.05
C LYS A 69 -0.63 15.05 12.85
N LEU A 70 -1.66 14.50 12.20
CA LEU A 70 -2.87 14.03 12.86
C LEU A 70 -2.62 12.78 13.72
N LEU A 71 -1.70 11.91 13.30
CA LEU A 71 -1.35 10.69 14.02
C LEU A 71 -0.34 10.90 15.16
N ALA A 72 0.45 11.98 15.11
CA ALA A 72 1.51 12.23 16.08
C ALA A 72 1.02 12.35 17.55
N PRO A 73 -0.04 13.12 17.86
CA PRO A 73 -0.54 13.23 19.23
C PRO A 73 -1.01 11.87 19.78
N GLU A 74 -1.65 11.06 18.93
CA GLU A 74 -2.19 9.75 19.34
C GLU A 74 -1.08 8.73 19.61
N LEU A 75 0.00 8.75 18.83
CA LEU A 75 1.05 7.72 18.88
C LEU A 75 2.23 8.08 19.80
N THR A 76 2.55 9.36 19.88
CA THR A 76 3.73 9.85 20.60
C THR A 76 3.39 10.79 21.74
N GLY A 77 2.15 11.32 21.80
CA GLY A 77 1.80 12.39 22.74
C GLY A 77 2.37 13.76 22.35
N GLU A 78 3.15 13.83 21.25
CA GLU A 78 3.75 15.06 20.77
C GLU A 78 2.77 15.84 19.89
N ILE A 79 2.73 17.16 20.09
CA ILE A 79 1.93 18.07 19.28
C ILE A 79 2.84 18.65 18.19
N PRO A 80 2.62 18.30 16.92
CA PRO A 80 3.45 18.81 15.83
C PRO A 80 3.19 20.32 15.59
N PRO A 81 4.20 21.08 15.14
CA PRO A 81 4.07 22.49 14.86
C PRO A 81 3.19 22.75 13.63
N ARG A 82 2.61 23.96 13.56
CA ARG A 82 1.76 24.38 12.42
C ARG A 82 2.54 24.51 11.11
N GLY A 83 3.83 24.81 11.18
CA GLY A 83 4.72 25.05 10.02
C GLY A 83 5.50 23.81 9.54
N PRO A 84 6.71 24.00 8.96
CA PRO A 84 7.55 22.90 8.50
C PRO A 84 7.86 21.96 9.66
N TRP A 85 7.66 20.67 9.42
CA TRP A 85 7.83 19.64 10.43
C TRP A 85 8.44 18.41 9.79
N ILE A 86 9.49 17.90 10.42
CA ILE A 86 10.13 16.66 10.03
C ILE A 86 9.62 15.58 10.98
N PRO A 87 8.86 14.58 10.49
CA PRO A 87 8.36 13.51 11.35
C PRO A 87 9.52 12.78 12.06
N PRO A 88 9.47 12.64 13.39
CA PRO A 88 10.53 11.98 14.15
C PRO A 88 10.53 10.48 13.89
N ALA A 89 11.71 9.84 13.96
CA ALA A 89 11.83 8.39 13.76
C ALA A 89 11.00 7.58 14.79
N ALA A 90 10.85 8.11 16.01
CA ALA A 90 10.01 7.52 17.05
C ALA A 90 8.53 7.39 16.62
N LEU A 91 8.01 8.37 15.88
CA LEU A 91 6.66 8.30 15.32
C LEU A 91 6.55 7.21 14.27
N LEU A 92 7.48 7.17 13.32
CA LEU A 92 7.46 6.20 12.21
C LEU A 92 7.54 4.76 12.70
N ARG A 93 8.30 4.50 13.77
CA ARG A 93 8.40 3.17 14.40
C ARG A 93 7.10 2.71 15.05
N LYS A 94 6.24 3.64 15.49
CA LYS A 94 4.93 3.33 16.10
C LYS A 94 3.79 3.28 15.08
N ILE A 95 4.01 3.78 13.87
CA ILE A 95 3.01 3.74 12.80
C ILE A 95 2.89 2.32 12.25
N THR A 96 1.65 1.91 12.01
CA THR A 96 1.33 0.68 11.26
C THR A 96 0.56 1.04 10.00
N LEU A 97 0.69 0.24 8.93
CA LEU A 97 -0.05 0.51 7.69
C LEU A 97 -1.56 0.51 7.93
N LYS A 98 -2.06 -0.32 8.85
CA LYS A 98 -3.48 -0.32 9.27
C LYS A 98 -3.93 1.03 9.80
N ARG A 99 -3.12 1.69 10.63
CA ARG A 99 -3.44 3.02 11.17
C ARG A 99 -3.39 4.08 10.08
N LEU A 100 -2.42 4.02 9.15
CA LEU A 100 -2.38 4.92 8.00
C LEU A 100 -3.65 4.83 7.17
N LEU A 101 -4.14 3.62 6.87
CA LEU A 101 -5.33 3.44 6.03
C LEU A 101 -6.64 3.93 6.68
N VAL A 102 -6.69 4.07 8.00
CA VAL A 102 -7.85 4.60 8.74
C VAL A 102 -7.66 6.10 9.05
N ALA A 103 -6.46 6.63 8.92
CA ALA A 103 -6.16 8.02 9.25
C ALA A 103 -6.89 8.99 8.32
N ARG A 104 -7.43 10.06 8.90
CA ARG A 104 -8.04 11.15 8.13
C ARG A 104 -6.99 11.75 7.19
N ASN A 105 -7.41 12.05 5.96
CA ASN A 105 -6.55 12.58 4.89
C ASN A 105 -5.41 11.65 4.42
N CYS A 106 -5.43 10.36 4.78
CA CYS A 106 -4.46 9.38 4.32
C CYS A 106 -5.12 8.39 3.35
N GLY A 107 -5.11 8.73 2.07
CA GLY A 107 -5.53 7.79 1.01
C GLY A 107 -4.48 6.70 0.75
N PRO A 108 -4.81 5.66 -0.06
CA PRO A 108 -3.87 4.59 -0.39
C PRO A 108 -2.53 5.10 -0.94
N GLN A 109 -2.59 6.05 -1.87
CA GLN A 109 -1.39 6.67 -2.45
C GLN A 109 -0.55 7.43 -1.41
N THR A 110 -1.20 8.13 -0.48
CA THR A 110 -0.53 8.85 0.61
C THR A 110 0.11 7.88 1.61
N ALA A 111 -0.56 6.76 1.91
CA ALA A 111 0.01 5.71 2.74
C ALA A 111 1.26 5.09 2.08
N ASP A 112 1.21 4.78 0.79
CA ASP A 112 2.34 4.23 0.03
C ASP A 112 3.52 5.21 -0.05
N GLU A 113 3.23 6.50 -0.16
CA GLU A 113 4.22 7.57 -0.08
C GLU A 113 4.92 7.59 1.28
N ILE A 114 4.15 7.57 2.38
CA ILE A 114 4.67 7.54 3.75
C ILE A 114 5.52 6.28 3.99
N VAL A 115 5.09 5.12 3.49
CA VAL A 115 5.84 3.86 3.61
C VAL A 115 7.18 3.94 2.87
N ARG A 116 7.18 4.42 1.62
CA ARG A 116 8.43 4.59 0.84
C ARG A 116 9.36 5.61 1.50
N TRP A 117 8.79 6.69 2.02
CA TRP A 117 9.54 7.71 2.74
C TRP A 117 10.17 7.17 4.03
N ALA A 118 9.40 6.43 4.83
CA ALA A 118 9.91 5.79 6.04
C ALA A 118 11.03 4.79 5.72
N ALA A 119 10.88 4.00 4.66
CA ALA A 119 11.90 3.07 4.19
C ALA A 119 13.21 3.79 3.79
N SER A 120 13.12 4.96 3.14
CA SER A 120 14.29 5.78 2.81
C SER A 120 15.05 6.29 4.05
N ARG A 121 14.38 6.31 5.21
CA ARG A 121 14.96 6.67 6.52
C ARG A 121 15.34 5.44 7.36
N GLY A 122 15.32 4.25 6.77
CA GLY A 122 15.65 2.99 7.45
C GLY A 122 14.54 2.48 8.40
N VAL A 123 13.31 3.00 8.29
CA VAL A 123 12.17 2.54 9.09
C VAL A 123 11.22 1.73 8.22
N ILE A 124 11.08 0.45 8.53
CA ILE A 124 10.15 -0.45 7.84
C ILE A 124 8.80 -0.40 8.55
N ILE A 125 7.81 0.23 7.91
CA ILE A 125 6.42 0.16 8.34
C ILE A 125 5.84 -1.16 7.88
N GLN A 126 5.33 -1.99 8.80
CA GLN A 126 4.78 -3.30 8.44
C GLN A 126 3.60 -3.17 7.47
N PRO A 127 3.66 -3.83 6.30
CA PRO A 127 2.55 -3.89 5.37
C PRO A 127 1.45 -4.82 5.91
N ILE A 128 0.24 -4.73 5.31
CA ILE A 128 -0.87 -5.64 5.58
C ILE A 128 -0.90 -6.64 4.43
N PHE A 129 -0.52 -7.88 4.69
CA PHE A 129 -0.37 -8.86 3.62
C PHE A 129 -1.70 -9.45 3.15
N HIS A 130 -2.69 -9.57 4.06
CA HIS A 130 -3.93 -10.32 3.76
C HIS A 130 -5.21 -9.51 3.99
N ALA A 131 -5.18 -8.21 3.68
CA ALA A 131 -6.37 -7.35 3.75
C ALA A 131 -7.49 -7.85 2.82
N GLY A 132 -8.73 -7.91 3.32
CA GLY A 132 -9.92 -8.23 2.52
C GLY A 132 -10.06 -9.65 1.97
N ARG A 133 -9.05 -10.52 2.09
CA ARG A 133 -9.10 -11.90 1.55
C ARG A 133 -9.83 -12.88 2.48
N SER A 134 -10.43 -13.92 1.89
CA SER A 134 -10.91 -15.10 2.61
C SER A 134 -9.73 -15.91 3.16
N LEU A 135 -9.96 -16.71 4.20
CA LEU A 135 -8.91 -17.57 4.75
C LEU A 135 -8.42 -18.60 3.73
N SER A 136 -9.31 -19.16 2.91
CA SER A 136 -8.94 -20.12 1.86
C SER A 136 -8.04 -19.49 0.79
N ALA A 137 -8.36 -18.28 0.32
CA ALA A 137 -7.55 -17.57 -0.66
C ALA A 137 -6.18 -17.17 -0.08
N MET A 138 -6.15 -16.74 1.19
CA MET A 138 -4.92 -16.46 1.92
C MET A 138 -4.02 -17.70 2.01
N TRP A 139 -4.56 -18.87 2.37
CA TRP A 139 -3.77 -20.10 2.45
C TRP A 139 -3.19 -20.52 1.10
N ARG A 140 -3.96 -20.39 0.01
CA ARG A 140 -3.47 -20.68 -1.35
C ARG A 140 -2.32 -19.76 -1.78
N GLU A 141 -2.37 -18.49 -1.39
CA GLU A 141 -1.28 -17.57 -1.66
C GLU A 141 -0.01 -17.92 -0.88
N ILE A 142 -0.14 -18.30 0.39
CA ILE A 142 1.02 -18.71 1.21
C ILE A 142 1.68 -19.95 0.62
N GLU A 143 0.89 -20.93 0.20
CA GLU A 143 1.36 -22.13 -0.51
C GLU A 143 2.11 -21.76 -1.81
N ALA A 144 1.53 -20.86 -2.62
CA ALA A 144 2.18 -20.37 -3.84
C ALA A 144 3.47 -19.59 -3.57
N LYS A 145 3.52 -18.78 -2.52
CA LYS A 145 4.73 -18.04 -2.13
C LYS A 145 5.81 -18.93 -1.55
N PHE A 146 5.42 -19.97 -0.81
CA PHE A 146 6.37 -20.94 -0.26
C PHE A 146 7.03 -21.74 -1.38
N THR A 147 6.24 -22.29 -2.29
CA THR A 147 6.75 -23.01 -3.48
C THR A 147 7.62 -22.13 -4.37
N ALA A 148 7.34 -20.82 -4.43
CA ALA A 148 8.18 -19.84 -5.12
C ALA A 148 9.42 -19.38 -4.32
N GLY A 149 9.63 -19.84 -3.08
CA GLY A 149 10.73 -19.41 -2.21
C GLY A 149 10.65 -17.94 -1.75
N LYS A 150 9.47 -17.31 -1.86
CA LYS A 150 9.23 -15.89 -1.56
C LYS A 150 8.46 -15.67 -0.26
N LEU A 151 8.10 -16.75 0.46
CA LEU A 151 7.36 -16.65 1.70
C LEU A 151 8.23 -16.01 2.78
N THR A 152 7.75 -14.92 3.37
CA THR A 152 8.44 -14.29 4.50
C THR A 152 7.84 -14.76 5.84
N LYS A 153 8.66 -14.77 6.90
CA LYS A 153 8.19 -15.10 8.25
C LYS A 153 7.07 -14.17 8.71
N ILE A 154 7.15 -12.88 8.35
CA ILE A 154 6.16 -11.86 8.72
C ILE A 154 4.79 -12.16 8.09
N GLU A 155 4.77 -12.49 6.80
CA GLU A 155 3.55 -12.92 6.09
C GLU A 155 2.89 -14.13 6.76
N LEU A 156 3.70 -15.15 7.07
CA LEU A 156 3.20 -16.37 7.72
C LEU A 156 2.63 -16.08 9.10
N THR A 157 3.31 -15.25 9.91
CA THR A 157 2.81 -14.86 11.24
C THR A 157 1.51 -14.06 11.15
N GLU A 158 1.38 -13.11 10.22
CA GLU A 158 0.14 -12.33 10.04
C GLU A 158 -1.04 -13.26 9.67
N ALA A 159 -0.79 -14.21 8.78
CA ALA A 159 -1.80 -15.18 8.36
C ALA A 159 -2.25 -16.09 9.51
N LEU A 160 -1.31 -16.59 10.31
CA LEU A 160 -1.60 -17.40 11.50
C LEU A 160 -2.42 -16.60 12.53
N GLU A 161 -2.00 -15.39 12.88
CA GLU A 161 -2.77 -14.54 13.79
C GLU A 161 -4.18 -14.27 13.26
N ARG A 162 -4.32 -14.07 11.95
CA ARG A 162 -5.63 -13.86 11.31
C ARG A 162 -6.51 -15.11 11.40
N SER A 163 -5.94 -16.30 11.24
CA SER A 163 -6.64 -17.57 11.45
C SER A 163 -7.14 -17.72 12.89
N VAL A 164 -6.25 -17.43 13.86
CA VAL A 164 -6.55 -17.48 15.30
C VAL A 164 -7.67 -16.49 15.65
N ARG A 165 -7.59 -15.23 15.17
CA ARG A 165 -8.63 -14.21 15.38
C ARG A 165 -9.99 -14.65 14.85
N ARG A 166 -10.02 -15.36 13.71
CA ARG A 166 -11.26 -15.91 13.13
C ARG A 166 -11.68 -17.24 13.73
N ARG A 167 -10.97 -17.73 14.76
CA ARG A 167 -11.18 -19.02 15.43
C ARG A 167 -11.25 -20.19 14.43
N SER A 168 -10.47 -20.10 13.35
CA SER A 168 -10.43 -21.15 12.36
C SER A 168 -9.51 -22.26 12.84
N THR A 169 -10.09 -23.41 13.18
CA THR A 169 -9.37 -24.63 13.56
C THR A 169 -8.90 -25.44 12.36
N LYS A 170 -9.34 -25.07 11.14
CA LYS A 170 -9.00 -25.76 9.90
C LYS A 170 -7.74 -25.18 9.29
N VAL A 171 -6.59 -25.63 9.76
CA VAL A 171 -5.29 -25.35 9.15
C VAL A 171 -5.05 -26.36 8.02
N PRO A 172 -4.90 -25.93 6.76
CA PRO A 172 -4.63 -26.85 5.65
C PRO A 172 -3.34 -27.65 5.85
N LEU A 173 -3.32 -28.92 5.43
CA LEU A 173 -2.14 -29.79 5.54
C LEU A 173 -0.90 -29.17 4.88
N ALA A 174 -1.06 -28.51 3.73
CA ALA A 174 0.02 -27.77 3.07
C ALA A 174 0.69 -26.76 4.01
N LEU A 175 -0.07 -26.06 4.85
CA LEU A 175 0.49 -25.13 5.82
C LEU A 175 1.24 -25.84 6.96
N GLN A 176 0.75 -27.01 7.39
CA GLN A 176 1.44 -27.82 8.41
C GLN A 176 2.80 -28.29 7.90
N ILE A 177 2.88 -28.71 6.64
CA ILE A 177 4.14 -29.08 5.97
C ILE A 177 5.10 -27.89 5.92
N ILE A 178 4.60 -26.71 5.53
CA ILE A 178 5.39 -25.46 5.51
C ILE A 178 5.96 -25.15 6.91
N LEU A 179 5.12 -25.24 7.94
CA LEU A 179 5.54 -24.96 9.32
C LEU A 179 6.60 -25.94 9.81
N LEU A 180 6.41 -27.24 9.55
CA LEU A 180 7.39 -28.27 9.90
C LEU A 180 8.72 -28.05 9.18
N SER A 181 8.69 -27.73 7.89
CA SER A 181 9.89 -27.43 7.11
C SER A 181 10.66 -26.23 7.67
N LEU A 182 9.96 -25.15 8.03
CA LEU A 182 10.58 -23.96 8.62
C LEU A 182 11.16 -24.23 10.01
N LEU A 183 10.47 -25.01 10.84
CA LEU A 183 10.95 -25.37 12.19
C LEU A 183 12.16 -26.30 12.12
N SER A 184 12.13 -27.28 11.23
CA SER A 184 13.24 -28.24 11.04
C SER A 184 14.49 -27.52 10.53
N SER A 185 14.34 -26.62 9.56
CA SER A 185 15.44 -25.81 9.02
C SER A 185 16.04 -24.80 10.01
N SER A 186 15.40 -24.57 11.16
CA SER A 186 15.89 -23.63 12.19
C SER A 186 16.58 -24.32 13.37
N CYS A 187 16.60 -25.65 13.39
CA CYS A 187 17.23 -26.46 14.43
C CYS A 187 18.60 -27.05 14.01
N ASP A 188 19.03 -26.77 12.77
CA ASP A 188 20.39 -27.01 12.28
C ASP A 188 21.18 -25.68 12.29
#